data_AF-A0A938YRF9-F1
#
_entry.id   AF-A0A938YRF9-F1
#
_cell.length_a   1.000
_cell.length_b   1.000
_cell.length_c   1.000
_cell.angle_alpha   90.00
_cell.angle_beta   90.00
_cell.angle_gamma   90.00
#
_symmetry.space_group_name_H-M   'P 1'
#
loop_
_entity.id
_entity.type
_entity.pdbx_description
1 polymer ?
#
loop_
_entity_poly.entity_id
_entity_poly.type
_entity_poly.pdbx_seq_one_letter_code
_entity_poly.pdbx_strand_id
1 'polypeptide(L)'
;MQIYSDKGLFIGNIAVDPGRASLERPNILTHGHADHVSLNGGSSYICTPKTRAIVESRFGKINDCTELRFREKLSLGNATVSLHNSGHILGSAQVLVEGNQRVAVTSDFKMQDSLIQKGADALPCDILVIESTFGLPCFSFPEREQLYSEIGSWIKSQAEKGFVVLAGYSLGKAQELTAISNKYAGISPLVHESIFKNNEVYRQHGVSLGKYIELNHNLGESSVLIMPPSLLNNHLLQFLELSLKKKVSSALATGWAFRRGYDRLFPLSDHADFNQLMQYVKQAEPKLVLTMHGSERELASYIQRRLGIVAKPLGMHEQKTLTEFA
;
A
#
# COMPACT_ATOMS: atom_id res chain seq x y z
N MET A 1 18.78 -20.78 3.57
CA MET A 1 18.92 -19.31 3.67
C MET A 1 18.13 -18.89 4.90
N GLN A 2 18.71 -18.10 5.81
CA GLN A 2 17.99 -17.69 7.04
C GLN A 2 17.00 -16.58 6.70
N ILE A 3 15.75 -16.69 7.20
CA ILE A 3 14.70 -15.68 7.07
C ILE A 3 14.21 -15.35 8.47
N TYR A 4 14.23 -14.08 8.85
CA TYR A 4 13.77 -13.63 10.17
C TYR A 4 13.28 -12.19 10.14
N SER A 5 12.53 -11.80 11.18
CA SER A 5 12.10 -10.42 11.39
C SER A 5 12.82 -9.83 12.61
N ASP A 6 13.40 -8.64 12.46
CA ASP A 6 13.94 -7.81 13.55
C ASP A 6 13.75 -6.33 13.19
N LYS A 7 12.57 -5.79 13.50
CA LYS A 7 12.15 -4.45 13.05
C LYS A 7 12.33 -4.29 11.53
N GLY A 8 11.94 -5.30 10.75
CA GLY A 8 12.20 -5.40 9.31
C GLY A 8 12.41 -6.85 8.89
N LEU A 9 12.34 -7.14 7.60
CA LEU A 9 12.54 -8.50 7.07
C LEU A 9 13.98 -8.70 6.60
N PHE A 10 14.61 -9.80 7.02
CA PHE A 10 15.95 -10.17 6.58
C PHE A 10 15.94 -11.53 5.89
N ILE A 11 16.57 -11.60 4.72
CA ILE A 11 16.71 -12.81 3.91
C ILE A 11 18.21 -12.97 3.61
N GLY A 12 18.89 -13.82 4.39
CA GLY A 12 20.35 -13.89 4.36
C GLY A 12 20.98 -12.51 4.64
N ASN A 13 21.72 -11.98 3.68
CA ASN A 13 22.37 -10.66 3.76
C ASN A 13 21.56 -9.52 3.13
N ILE A 14 20.31 -9.76 2.76
CA ILE A 14 19.41 -8.77 2.16
C ILE A 14 18.43 -8.28 3.22
N ALA A 15 18.27 -6.96 3.35
CA ALA A 15 17.24 -6.35 4.18
C ALA A 15 16.09 -5.85 3.29
N VAL A 16 14.85 -6.13 3.69
CA VAL A 16 13.63 -5.67 3.03
C VAL A 16 12.84 -4.84 4.03
N ASP A 17 12.65 -3.56 3.70
CA ASP A 17 11.99 -2.55 4.54
C ASP A 17 12.45 -2.55 6.01
N PRO A 18 13.76 -2.45 6.28
CA PRO A 18 14.23 -2.43 7.66
C PRO A 18 13.83 -1.11 8.32
N GLY A 19 13.21 -1.19 9.50
CA GLY A 19 12.85 -0.07 10.36
C GLY A 19 14.05 0.77 10.79
N ARG A 20 15.26 0.19 10.74
CA ARG A 20 16.51 0.94 10.71
C ARG A 20 17.36 0.46 9.54
N ALA A 21 17.65 1.34 8.59
CA ALA A 21 18.53 1.02 7.46
C ALA A 21 19.86 0.43 7.93
N SER A 22 20.23 -0.68 7.30
CA SER A 22 21.51 -1.35 7.51
C SER A 22 22.62 -0.57 6.81
N LEU A 23 23.75 -0.38 7.49
CA LEU A 23 24.96 0.17 6.88
C LEU A 23 25.79 -0.91 6.16
N GLU A 24 25.53 -2.18 6.45
CA GLU A 24 26.35 -3.31 6.01
C GLU A 24 25.67 -4.16 4.94
N ARG A 25 24.38 -3.92 4.68
CA ARG A 25 23.54 -4.74 3.80
C ARG A 25 22.77 -3.87 2.80
N PRO A 26 22.55 -4.34 1.57
CA PRO A 26 21.62 -3.69 0.66
C PRO A 26 20.22 -3.61 1.26
N ASN A 27 19.64 -2.41 1.27
CA ASN A 27 18.30 -2.15 1.80
C ASN A 27 17.31 -2.06 0.64
N ILE A 28 16.44 -3.05 0.50
CA ILE A 28 15.35 -2.99 -0.46
C ILE A 28 14.22 -2.16 0.15
N LEU A 29 13.86 -1.07 -0.54
CA LEU A 29 12.64 -0.32 -0.25
C LEU A 29 11.55 -0.81 -1.20
N THR A 30 10.57 -1.53 -0.66
CA THR A 30 9.50 -2.12 -1.48
C THR A 30 8.57 -1.04 -2.01
N HIS A 31 8.26 -0.03 -1.20
CA HIS A 31 7.41 1.09 -1.58
C HIS A 31 7.61 2.30 -0.66
N GLY A 32 6.94 3.40 -0.99
CA GLY A 32 7.16 4.69 -0.36
C GLY A 32 6.22 5.05 0.79
N HIS A 33 5.62 4.11 1.53
CA HIS A 33 4.91 4.43 2.78
C HIS A 33 5.89 4.58 3.96
N ALA A 34 5.46 5.29 5.01
CA ALA A 34 6.37 5.74 6.07
C ALA A 34 6.87 4.60 6.96
N ASP A 35 6.07 3.55 7.10
CA ASP A 35 6.35 2.32 7.82
C ASP A 35 7.28 1.36 7.06
N HIS A 36 7.57 1.64 5.78
CA HIS A 36 8.50 0.88 4.94
C HIS A 36 9.78 1.65 4.60
N VAL A 37 9.89 2.91 5.02
CA VAL A 37 11.01 3.78 4.66
C VAL A 37 11.81 4.18 5.90
N SER A 38 13.05 3.72 5.94
CA SER A 38 14.07 4.17 6.88
C SER A 38 15.28 4.69 6.10
N LEU A 39 15.51 6.00 6.09
CA LEU A 39 16.63 6.62 5.38
C LEU A 39 17.82 6.90 6.31
N ASN A 40 19.02 6.54 5.87
CA ASN A 40 20.29 6.80 6.52
C ASN A 40 21.33 7.16 5.45
N GLY A 41 22.05 8.26 5.64
CA GLY A 41 23.00 8.78 4.64
C GLY A 41 24.19 7.88 4.33
N GLY A 42 24.49 6.88 5.17
CA GLY A 42 25.57 5.90 4.94
C GLY A 42 25.10 4.54 4.39
N SER A 43 23.81 4.36 4.16
CA SER A 43 23.23 3.11 3.65
C SER A 43 23.03 3.13 2.13
N SER A 44 23.14 1.96 1.51
CA SER A 44 22.78 1.76 0.10
C SER A 44 21.37 1.18 -0.04
N TYR A 45 20.65 1.64 -1.05
CA TYR A 45 19.25 1.27 -1.29
C TYR A 45 19.04 0.61 -2.64
N ILE A 46 18.04 -0.27 -2.73
CA ILE A 46 17.54 -0.84 -3.99
C ILE A 46 16.03 -0.61 -4.03
N CYS A 47 15.52 -0.01 -5.09
CA CYS A 47 14.07 0.15 -5.26
C CYS A 47 13.72 0.37 -6.73
N THR A 48 12.43 0.45 -7.05
CA THR A 48 12.02 0.83 -8.41
C THR A 48 12.26 2.33 -8.63
N PRO A 49 12.48 2.80 -9.88
CA PRO A 49 12.57 4.23 -10.19
C PRO A 49 11.39 5.04 -9.64
N LYS A 50 10.20 4.45 -9.70
CA LYS A 50 8.95 5.04 -9.20
C LYS A 50 8.92 5.12 -7.67
N THR A 51 9.37 4.07 -6.97
CA THR A 51 9.52 4.10 -5.51
C THR A 51 10.50 5.17 -5.08
N ARG A 52 11.66 5.29 -5.77
CA ARG A 52 12.64 6.35 -5.49
C ARG A 52 11.99 7.73 -5.58
N ALA A 53 11.30 8.03 -6.68
CA ALA A 53 10.66 9.34 -6.88
C ALA A 53 9.64 9.68 -5.78
N ILE A 54 8.84 8.69 -5.36
CA ILE A 54 7.89 8.85 -4.25
C ILE A 54 8.63 9.07 -2.92
N VAL A 55 9.68 8.29 -2.64
CA VAL A 55 10.46 8.43 -1.40
C VAL A 55 11.14 9.79 -1.34
N GLU A 56 11.77 10.23 -2.42
CA GLU A 56 12.45 11.52 -2.49
C GLU A 56 11.48 12.71 -2.36
N SER A 57 10.28 12.59 -2.94
CA SER A 57 9.24 13.60 -2.78
C SER A 57 8.71 13.73 -1.35
N ARG A 58 8.86 12.69 -0.52
CA ARG A 58 8.22 12.61 0.80
C ARG A 58 9.19 12.69 1.98
N PHE A 59 10.35 12.07 1.85
CA PHE A 59 11.29 11.82 2.96
C PHE A 59 12.68 12.43 2.71
N GLY A 60 12.91 13.00 1.52
CA GLY A 60 14.19 13.58 1.13
C GLY A 60 15.03 12.66 0.25
N LYS A 61 16.10 13.22 -0.30
CA LYS A 61 16.94 12.58 -1.33
C LYS A 61 17.58 11.28 -0.82
N ILE A 62 17.64 10.28 -1.70
CA ILE A 62 18.44 9.07 -1.46
C ILE A 62 19.78 9.23 -2.17
N ASN A 63 20.87 9.22 -1.40
CA ASN A 63 22.21 9.45 -1.92
C ASN A 63 22.73 8.27 -2.75
N ASP A 64 22.59 7.05 -2.22
CA ASP A 64 23.03 5.82 -2.87
C ASP A 64 21.82 4.90 -3.09
N CYS A 65 21.36 4.83 -4.34
CA CYS A 65 20.23 3.99 -4.73
C CYS A 65 20.47 3.33 -6.09
N THR A 66 20.41 2.00 -6.10
CA THR A 66 20.30 1.22 -7.33
C THR A 66 18.83 1.10 -7.72
N GLU A 67 18.46 1.75 -8.81
CA GLU A 67 17.12 1.61 -9.39
C GLU A 67 17.02 0.31 -10.19
N LEU A 68 16.04 -0.52 -9.86
CA LEU A 68 15.77 -1.79 -10.54
C LEU A 68 14.36 -1.77 -11.14
N ARG A 69 14.25 -1.86 -12.47
CA ARG A 69 12.94 -1.97 -13.13
C ARG A 69 12.34 -3.35 -12.83
N PHE A 70 11.02 -3.45 -12.95
CA PHE A 70 10.37 -4.73 -12.69
C PHE A 70 10.94 -5.84 -13.58
N ARG A 71 11.17 -7.00 -12.97
CA ARG A 71 11.74 -8.22 -13.56
C ARG A 71 13.22 -8.11 -13.97
N GLU A 72 13.87 -6.96 -13.81
CA GLU A 72 15.32 -6.89 -13.91
C GLU A 72 15.97 -7.65 -12.75
N LYS A 73 17.11 -8.28 -13.06
CA LYS A 73 17.84 -9.14 -12.12
C LYS A 73 19.11 -8.42 -11.66
N LEU A 74 19.31 -8.42 -10.35
CA LEU A 74 20.50 -7.89 -9.69
C LEU A 74 21.17 -9.00 -8.87
N SER A 75 22.42 -9.32 -9.19
CA SER A 75 23.19 -10.29 -8.41
C SER A 75 23.70 -9.65 -7.12
N LEU A 76 23.37 -10.25 -5.97
CA LEU A 76 23.83 -9.85 -4.65
C LEU A 76 24.47 -11.06 -3.95
N GLY A 77 25.79 -11.15 -4.02
CA GLY A 77 26.53 -12.31 -3.52
C GLY A 77 26.15 -13.58 -4.28
N ASN A 78 25.63 -14.58 -3.58
CA ASN A 78 25.20 -15.87 -4.14
C ASN A 78 23.69 -15.95 -4.44
N ALA A 79 22.98 -14.81 -4.39
CA ALA A 79 21.57 -14.73 -4.72
C ALA A 79 21.32 -13.72 -5.85
N THR A 80 20.24 -13.93 -6.59
CA THR A 80 19.72 -12.97 -7.57
C THR A 80 18.44 -12.35 -7.03
N VAL A 81 18.35 -11.03 -7.03
CA VAL A 81 17.16 -10.28 -6.62
C VAL A 81 16.45 -9.71 -7.84
N SER A 82 15.12 -9.75 -7.84
CA SER A 82 14.29 -9.02 -8.79
C SER A 82 13.06 -8.43 -8.10
N LEU A 83 12.62 -7.26 -8.58
CA LEU A 83 11.41 -6.59 -8.12
C LEU A 83 10.25 -6.87 -9.08
N HIS A 84 9.04 -7.06 -8.56
CA HIS A 84 7.83 -7.31 -9.35
C HIS A 84 6.69 -6.41 -8.86
N ASN A 85 5.75 -6.05 -9.71
CA ASN A 85 4.63 -5.18 -9.29
C ASN A 85 3.85 -5.79 -8.12
N SER A 86 3.68 -5.07 -7.01
CA SER A 86 2.79 -5.50 -5.91
C SER A 86 1.36 -4.94 -6.04
N GLY A 87 1.14 -3.99 -6.95
CA GLY A 87 -0.20 -3.43 -7.17
C GLY A 87 -0.75 -2.63 -5.99
N HIS A 88 0.08 -2.26 -5.02
CA HIS A 88 -0.32 -1.53 -3.81
C HIS A 88 -0.34 0.00 -4.01
N ILE A 89 0.78 0.60 -4.41
CA ILE A 89 0.92 2.01 -4.82
C ILE A 89 1.92 2.18 -5.98
N LEU A 90 2.05 3.39 -6.54
CA LEU A 90 3.01 3.66 -7.62
C LEU A 90 4.42 3.19 -7.26
N GLY A 91 4.95 2.26 -8.06
CA GLY A 91 6.31 1.71 -7.89
C GLY A 91 6.43 0.59 -6.87
N SER A 92 5.37 0.31 -6.10
CA SER A 92 5.37 -0.75 -5.09
C SER A 92 5.75 -2.11 -5.65
N ALA A 93 6.60 -2.80 -4.91
CA ALA A 93 7.27 -3.99 -5.38
C ALA A 93 7.18 -5.17 -4.42
N GLN A 94 6.85 -6.32 -4.97
CA GLN A 94 7.19 -7.62 -4.41
C GLN A 94 8.67 -7.89 -4.68
N VAL A 95 9.31 -8.66 -3.79
CA VAL A 95 10.74 -9.01 -3.90
C VAL A 95 10.86 -10.51 -4.16
N LEU A 96 11.57 -10.91 -5.21
CA LEU A 96 11.94 -12.29 -5.46
C LEU A 96 13.45 -12.45 -5.29
N VAL A 97 13.85 -13.31 -4.34
CA VAL A 97 15.24 -13.68 -4.07
C VAL A 97 15.46 -15.13 -4.52
N GLU A 98 16.31 -15.32 -5.52
CA GLU A 98 16.66 -16.62 -6.11
C GLU A 98 18.07 -17.03 -5.66
N GLY A 99 18.17 -17.95 -4.72
CA GLY A 99 19.41 -18.62 -4.32
C GLY A 99 19.23 -20.14 -4.36
N ASN A 100 19.64 -20.86 -3.30
CA ASN A 100 19.34 -22.29 -3.15
C ASN A 100 17.83 -22.60 -3.08
N GLN A 101 17.03 -21.60 -2.72
CA GLN A 101 15.57 -21.63 -2.71
C GLN A 101 15.07 -20.32 -3.31
N ARG A 102 13.85 -20.34 -3.88
CA ARG A 102 13.15 -19.13 -4.34
C ARG A 102 12.31 -18.57 -3.20
N VAL A 103 12.64 -17.38 -2.73
CA VAL A 103 11.92 -16.68 -1.66
C VAL A 103 11.19 -15.49 -2.27
N ALA A 104 9.86 -15.47 -2.18
CA ALA A 104 9.05 -14.33 -2.58
C ALA A 104 8.57 -13.57 -1.35
N VAL A 105 8.62 -12.24 -1.39
CA VAL A 105 8.08 -11.34 -0.38
C VAL A 105 7.03 -10.47 -1.07
N THR A 106 5.78 -10.53 -0.64
CA THR A 106 4.74 -9.70 -1.26
C THR A 106 4.91 -8.22 -0.92
N SER A 107 5.40 -7.92 0.29
CA SER A 107 5.17 -6.64 0.97
C SER A 107 3.67 -6.34 0.99
N ASP A 108 3.29 -5.07 1.08
CA ASP A 108 1.94 -4.62 0.82
C ASP A 108 1.59 -4.83 -0.66
N PHE A 109 0.46 -5.49 -0.91
CA PHE A 109 0.08 -5.85 -2.27
C PHE A 109 -1.43 -5.87 -2.48
N LYS A 110 -1.88 -5.74 -3.74
CA LYS A 110 -3.26 -5.92 -4.17
C LYS A 110 -3.28 -6.69 -5.49
N MET A 111 -4.09 -7.75 -5.59
CA MET A 111 -4.20 -8.53 -6.83
C MET A 111 -5.16 -7.90 -7.84
N GLN A 112 -6.12 -7.11 -7.38
CA GLN A 112 -7.07 -6.42 -8.25
C GLN A 112 -6.44 -5.19 -8.90
N ASP A 113 -6.70 -4.98 -10.19
CA ASP A 113 -6.39 -3.74 -10.92
C ASP A 113 -7.09 -2.53 -10.26
N SER A 114 -6.49 -1.34 -10.36
CA SER A 114 -7.08 -0.07 -9.96
C SER A 114 -7.10 0.91 -11.13
N LEU A 115 -7.66 2.11 -10.91
CA LEU A 115 -7.53 3.22 -11.87
C LEU A 115 -6.09 3.75 -11.99
N ILE A 116 -5.22 3.48 -11.02
CA ILE A 116 -3.89 4.07 -10.90
C ILE A 116 -2.75 3.08 -11.16
N GLN A 117 -3.01 1.76 -11.13
CA GLN A 117 -2.03 0.73 -11.44
C GLN A 117 -2.66 -0.65 -11.67
N LYS A 118 -1.86 -1.57 -12.22
CA LYS A 118 -2.19 -2.99 -12.35
C LYS A 118 -2.05 -3.73 -11.03
N GLY A 119 -2.84 -4.78 -10.85
CA GLY A 119 -2.73 -5.70 -9.72
C GLY A 119 -1.44 -6.53 -9.76
N ALA A 120 -1.10 -7.12 -8.62
CA ALA A 120 -0.02 -8.08 -8.48
C ALA A 120 -0.37 -9.42 -9.13
N ASP A 121 0.60 -9.96 -9.87
CA ASP A 121 0.66 -11.38 -10.19
C ASP A 121 1.28 -12.14 -9.01
N ALA A 122 0.81 -13.37 -8.77
CA ALA A 122 1.47 -14.26 -7.82
C ALA A 122 2.84 -14.70 -8.35
N LEU A 123 3.83 -14.73 -7.45
CA LEU A 123 5.20 -15.18 -7.76
C LEU A 123 5.39 -16.63 -7.32
N PRO A 124 5.63 -17.59 -8.25
CA PRO A 124 5.97 -18.95 -7.89
C PRO A 124 7.25 -19.01 -7.05
N CYS A 125 7.22 -19.68 -5.89
CA CYS A 125 8.34 -19.71 -4.96
C CYS A 125 8.37 -20.98 -4.10
N ASP A 126 9.50 -21.25 -3.43
CA ASP A 126 9.57 -22.30 -2.40
C ASP A 126 9.09 -21.79 -1.05
N ILE A 127 9.45 -20.55 -0.71
CA ILE A 127 9.08 -19.87 0.53
C ILE A 127 8.39 -18.55 0.18
N LEU A 128 7.20 -18.35 0.73
CA LEU A 128 6.44 -17.12 0.57
C LEU A 128 6.40 -16.36 1.90
N VAL A 129 6.85 -15.11 1.90
CA VAL A 129 6.60 -14.14 2.97
C VAL A 129 5.45 -13.23 2.51
N ILE A 130 4.32 -13.27 3.21
CA ILE A 130 3.08 -12.58 2.80
C ILE A 130 2.56 -11.66 3.91
N GLU A 131 2.08 -10.47 3.54
CA GLU A 131 1.36 -9.58 4.47
C GLU A 131 0.06 -10.22 4.96
N SER A 132 -0.51 -9.69 6.04
CA SER A 132 -1.74 -10.21 6.64
C SER A 132 -2.65 -9.11 7.18
N THR A 133 -2.58 -7.90 6.59
CA THR A 133 -3.34 -6.72 7.05
C THR A 133 -4.83 -7.05 7.17
N PHE A 134 -5.35 -7.79 6.18
CA PHE A 134 -6.73 -8.27 6.10
C PHE A 134 -6.82 -9.81 6.12
N GLY A 135 -6.01 -10.45 6.98
CA GLY A 135 -5.88 -11.91 7.09
C GLY A 135 -7.09 -12.67 7.69
N LEU A 136 -8.23 -12.00 7.90
CA LEU A 136 -9.46 -12.61 8.44
C LEU A 136 -10.58 -12.66 7.40
N PRO A 137 -11.40 -13.73 7.35
CA PRO A 137 -12.50 -13.88 6.37
C PRO A 137 -13.54 -12.76 6.38
N CYS A 138 -13.68 -12.00 7.47
CA CYS A 138 -14.58 -10.85 7.54
C CYS A 138 -14.11 -9.66 6.70
N PHE A 139 -12.84 -9.63 6.30
CA PHE A 139 -12.31 -8.65 5.36
C PHE A 139 -12.41 -9.19 3.95
N SER A 140 -13.60 -9.00 3.35
CA SER A 140 -13.86 -9.22 1.94
C SER A 140 -14.26 -7.89 1.33
N PHE A 141 -13.43 -7.34 0.45
CA PHE A 141 -13.72 -6.04 -0.17
C PHE A 141 -14.64 -6.21 -1.38
N PRO A 142 -15.51 -5.22 -1.67
CA PRO A 142 -16.34 -5.26 -2.87
C PRO A 142 -15.48 -5.14 -4.13
N GLU A 143 -16.04 -5.56 -5.25
CA GLU A 143 -15.44 -5.35 -6.56
C GLU A 143 -15.19 -3.85 -6.82
N ARG A 144 -13.99 -3.51 -7.32
CA ARG A 144 -13.57 -2.11 -7.48
C ARG A 144 -14.51 -1.30 -8.35
N GLU A 145 -14.98 -1.85 -9.47
CA GLU A 145 -15.87 -1.13 -10.39
C GLU A 145 -17.21 -0.76 -9.74
N GLN A 146 -17.76 -1.66 -8.91
CA GLN A 146 -18.97 -1.39 -8.14
C GLN A 146 -18.72 -0.28 -7.11
N LEU A 147 -17.61 -0.38 -6.38
CA LEU A 147 -17.24 0.62 -5.37
C LEU A 147 -16.97 1.99 -6.00
N TYR A 148 -16.31 2.05 -7.16
CA TYR A 148 -16.06 3.30 -7.89
C TYR A 148 -17.37 3.96 -8.35
N SER A 149 -18.30 3.16 -8.87
CA SER A 149 -19.63 3.64 -9.26
C SER A 149 -20.41 4.19 -8.08
N GLU A 150 -20.33 3.52 -6.92
CA GLU A 150 -20.95 3.98 -5.67
C GLU A 150 -20.35 5.32 -5.20
N ILE A 151 -19.02 5.39 -5.12
CA ILE A 151 -18.30 6.61 -4.71
C ILE A 151 -18.63 7.77 -5.66
N GLY A 152 -18.53 7.55 -6.98
CA GLY A 152 -18.82 8.58 -7.97
C GLY A 152 -20.25 9.10 -7.91
N SER A 153 -21.23 8.19 -7.78
CA SER A 153 -22.65 8.54 -7.63
C SER A 153 -22.90 9.35 -6.37
N TRP A 154 -22.26 8.97 -5.26
CA TRP A 154 -22.36 9.71 -4.00
C TRP A 154 -21.73 11.10 -4.12
N ILE A 155 -20.52 11.21 -4.68
CA ILE A 155 -19.85 12.50 -4.92
C ILE A 155 -20.76 13.42 -5.73
N LYS A 156 -21.28 12.94 -6.87
CA LYS A 156 -22.16 13.72 -7.74
C LYS A 156 -23.41 14.22 -7.00
N SER A 157 -24.11 13.33 -6.30
CA SER A 157 -25.35 13.69 -5.59
C SER A 157 -25.12 14.68 -4.44
N GLN A 158 -24.00 14.56 -3.71
CA GLN A 158 -23.69 15.49 -2.62
C GLN A 158 -23.15 16.82 -3.14
N ALA A 159 -22.36 16.82 -4.22
CA ALA A 159 -21.84 18.03 -4.86
C ALA A 159 -22.96 18.92 -5.45
N GLU A 160 -24.05 18.34 -5.92
CA GLU A 160 -25.25 19.09 -6.36
C GLU A 160 -25.94 19.84 -5.21
N LYS A 161 -25.79 19.35 -3.97
CA LYS A 161 -26.46 19.88 -2.78
C LYS A 161 -25.57 20.79 -1.93
N GLY A 162 -24.26 20.78 -2.17
CA GLY A 162 -23.30 21.44 -1.30
C GLY A 162 -21.85 21.21 -1.70
N PHE A 163 -21.02 20.90 -0.71
CA PHE A 163 -19.59 20.67 -0.89
C PHE A 163 -19.18 19.32 -0.31
N VAL A 164 -18.32 18.59 -1.02
CA VAL A 164 -17.90 17.24 -0.66
C VAL A 164 -16.47 17.25 -0.15
N VAL A 165 -16.23 16.60 0.98
CA VAL A 165 -14.88 16.35 1.50
C VAL A 165 -14.62 14.85 1.54
N LEU A 166 -13.66 14.40 0.75
CA LEU A 166 -13.19 13.01 0.71
C LEU A 166 -11.89 12.89 1.49
N ALA A 167 -11.89 12.04 2.51
CA ALA A 167 -10.70 11.72 3.27
C ALA A 167 -10.04 10.45 2.73
N GLY A 168 -8.76 10.55 2.39
CA GLY A 168 -7.94 9.43 1.93
C GLY A 168 -6.46 9.68 2.21
N TYR A 169 -5.72 8.62 2.55
CA TYR A 169 -4.27 8.71 2.80
C TYR A 169 -3.55 9.39 1.62
N SER A 170 -2.59 10.27 1.93
CA SER A 170 -1.95 11.16 0.95
C SER A 170 -1.30 10.46 -0.24
N LEU A 171 -0.92 9.19 -0.08
CA LEU A 171 -0.27 8.33 -1.06
C LEU A 171 -1.09 7.04 -1.27
N GLY A 172 -1.31 6.68 -2.52
CA GLY A 172 -2.14 5.55 -2.95
C GLY A 172 -3.62 5.97 -3.05
N LYS A 173 -4.27 6.05 -1.90
CA LYS A 173 -5.73 6.20 -1.81
C LYS A 173 -6.25 7.53 -2.35
N ALA A 174 -5.57 8.64 -2.06
CA ALA A 174 -5.98 9.95 -2.56
C ALA A 174 -5.83 10.08 -4.09
N GLN A 175 -4.82 9.43 -4.68
CA GLN A 175 -4.65 9.37 -6.14
C GLN A 175 -5.81 8.58 -6.78
N GLU A 176 -6.18 7.44 -6.18
CA GLU A 176 -7.32 6.64 -6.64
C GLU A 176 -8.64 7.43 -6.51
N LEU A 177 -8.87 8.14 -5.40
CA LEU A 177 -10.02 9.04 -5.24
C LEU A 177 -10.03 10.19 -6.26
N THR A 178 -8.86 10.74 -6.61
CA THR A 178 -8.74 11.78 -7.64
C THR A 178 -9.20 11.25 -8.99
N ALA A 179 -8.76 10.04 -9.36
CA ALA A 179 -9.17 9.37 -10.58
C ALA A 179 -10.67 9.02 -10.56
N ILE A 180 -11.20 8.54 -9.43
CA ILE A 180 -12.63 8.23 -9.27
C ILE A 180 -13.49 9.49 -9.45
N SER A 181 -13.12 10.61 -8.81
CA SER A 181 -13.84 11.88 -8.92
C SER A 181 -13.94 12.35 -10.38
N ASN A 182 -12.85 12.26 -11.13
CA ASN A 182 -12.85 12.61 -12.54
C ASN A 182 -13.66 11.63 -13.40
N LYS A 183 -13.43 10.32 -13.26
CA LYS A 183 -14.00 9.31 -14.16
C LYS A 183 -15.47 9.00 -13.88
N TYR A 184 -15.87 8.95 -12.61
CA TYR A 184 -17.21 8.51 -12.20
C TYR A 184 -18.13 9.64 -11.75
N ALA A 185 -17.58 10.75 -11.23
CA ALA A 185 -18.39 11.91 -10.87
C ALA A 185 -18.33 13.03 -11.93
N GLY A 186 -17.33 13.03 -12.82
CA GLY A 186 -17.11 14.11 -13.79
C GLY A 186 -16.67 15.42 -13.15
N ILE A 187 -16.13 15.37 -11.92
CA ILE A 187 -15.73 16.55 -11.14
C ILE A 187 -14.23 16.48 -10.85
N SER A 188 -13.50 17.52 -11.26
CA SER A 188 -12.09 17.69 -10.91
C SER A 188 -11.97 18.20 -9.47
N PRO A 189 -11.35 17.45 -8.55
CA PRO A 189 -11.31 17.83 -7.15
C PRO A 189 -10.21 18.87 -6.86
N LEU A 190 -10.44 19.68 -5.83
CA LEU A 190 -9.38 20.30 -5.05
C LEU A 190 -8.64 19.21 -4.26
N VAL A 191 -7.32 19.33 -4.13
CA VAL A 191 -6.50 18.38 -3.37
C VAL A 191 -5.57 19.12 -2.41
N HIS A 192 -5.43 18.60 -1.20
CA HIS A 192 -4.46 19.12 -0.23
C HIS A 192 -3.02 19.07 -0.78
N GLU A 193 -2.14 20.00 -0.37
CA GLU A 193 -0.72 20.10 -0.77
C GLU A 193 0.00 18.74 -0.80
N SER A 194 -0.12 17.96 0.29
CA SER A 194 0.55 16.66 0.40
C SER A 194 0.06 15.64 -0.63
N ILE A 195 -1.20 15.75 -1.07
CA ILE A 195 -1.77 14.92 -2.13
C ILE A 195 -1.32 15.46 -3.49
N PHE A 196 -1.33 16.78 -3.68
CA PHE A 196 -0.86 17.42 -4.90
C PHE A 196 0.57 16.99 -5.26
N LYS A 197 1.50 17.05 -4.31
CA LYS A 197 2.89 16.59 -4.51
C LYS A 197 2.96 15.14 -4.99
N ASN A 198 2.20 14.23 -4.37
CA ASN A 198 2.16 12.83 -4.79
C ASN A 198 1.48 12.66 -6.15
N ASN A 199 0.40 13.39 -6.44
CA ASN A 199 -0.27 13.38 -7.73
C ASN A 199 0.70 13.80 -8.85
N GLU A 200 1.55 14.80 -8.61
CA GLU A 200 2.56 15.23 -9.57
C GLU A 200 3.58 14.13 -9.88
N VAL A 201 4.03 13.36 -8.87
CA VAL A 201 4.90 12.19 -9.11
C VAL A 201 4.19 11.14 -9.96
N TYR A 202 2.92 10.85 -9.67
CA TYR A 202 2.12 9.92 -10.49
C TYR A 202 2.00 10.39 -11.94
N ARG A 203 1.73 11.68 -12.15
CA ARG A 203 1.63 12.31 -13.48
C ARG A 203 2.95 12.25 -14.24
N GLN A 204 4.07 12.57 -13.60
CA GLN A 204 5.42 12.49 -14.18
C GLN A 204 5.77 11.06 -14.62
N HIS A 205 5.25 10.05 -13.93
CA HIS A 205 5.41 8.64 -14.28
C HIS A 205 4.29 8.07 -15.17
N GLY A 206 3.49 8.94 -15.80
CA GLY A 206 2.52 8.58 -16.84
C GLY A 206 1.19 8.01 -16.33
N VAL A 207 0.89 8.14 -15.04
CA VAL A 207 -0.42 7.73 -14.50
C VAL A 207 -1.43 8.86 -14.68
N SER A 208 -2.54 8.57 -15.35
CA SER A 208 -3.62 9.54 -15.55
C SER A 208 -4.57 9.55 -14.35
N LEU A 209 -4.59 10.67 -13.63
CA LEU A 209 -5.51 10.90 -12.51
C LEU A 209 -6.72 11.76 -12.89
N GLY A 210 -6.80 12.22 -14.14
CA GLY A 210 -7.69 13.31 -14.55
C GLY A 210 -7.18 14.68 -14.08
N LYS A 211 -8.04 15.70 -14.09
CA LYS A 211 -7.69 17.05 -13.64
C LYS A 211 -7.87 17.17 -12.13
N TYR A 212 -6.95 17.84 -11.47
CA TYR A 212 -6.99 18.17 -10.05
C TYR A 212 -6.37 19.56 -9.84
N ILE A 213 -6.75 20.21 -8.74
CA ILE A 213 -6.37 21.58 -8.42
C ILE A 213 -5.74 21.58 -7.03
N GLU A 214 -4.55 22.17 -6.87
CA GLU A 214 -3.95 22.35 -5.54
C GLU A 214 -4.81 23.31 -4.71
N LEU A 215 -5.17 22.91 -3.49
CA LEU A 215 -5.88 23.79 -2.57
C LEU A 215 -4.96 24.93 -2.11
N ASN A 216 -5.16 26.13 -2.67
CA ASN A 216 -4.41 27.35 -2.37
C ASN A 216 -5.28 28.41 -1.65
N HIS A 217 -6.00 27.98 -0.62
CA HIS A 217 -7.01 28.78 0.10
C HIS A 217 -8.27 29.15 -0.69
N ASN A 218 -8.37 28.82 -1.99
CA ASN A 218 -9.56 29.02 -2.78
C ASN A 218 -10.41 27.73 -2.88
N LEU A 219 -11.53 27.69 -2.14
CA LEU A 219 -12.48 26.58 -2.18
C LEU A 219 -13.51 26.69 -3.33
N GLY A 220 -13.52 27.80 -4.09
CA GLY A 220 -14.52 28.07 -5.12
C GLY A 220 -14.28 27.35 -6.46
N GLU A 221 -13.09 26.77 -6.67
CA GLU A 221 -12.71 26.17 -7.96
C GLU A 221 -13.29 24.77 -8.19
N SER A 222 -13.81 24.13 -7.14
CA SER A 222 -14.46 22.82 -7.22
C SER A 222 -15.51 22.68 -6.13
N SER A 223 -16.41 21.72 -6.28
CA SER A 223 -17.35 21.29 -5.24
C SER A 223 -16.84 20.08 -4.44
N VAL A 224 -15.63 19.59 -4.73
CA VAL A 224 -15.03 18.42 -4.11
C VAL A 224 -13.63 18.76 -3.62
N LEU A 225 -13.31 18.38 -2.37
CA LEU A 225 -11.98 18.46 -1.78
C LEU A 225 -11.53 17.06 -1.34
N ILE A 226 -10.31 16.67 -1.71
CA ILE A 226 -9.65 15.46 -1.19
C ILE A 226 -8.55 15.88 -0.22
N MET A 227 -8.56 15.31 0.98
CA MET A 227 -7.57 15.64 2.00
C MET A 227 -7.18 14.47 2.91
N PRO A 228 -6.04 14.55 3.62
CA PRO A 228 -5.63 13.53 4.57
C PRO A 228 -6.63 13.38 5.73
N PRO A 229 -6.97 12.14 6.14
CA PRO A 229 -7.91 11.90 7.24
C PRO A 229 -7.44 12.44 8.60
N SER A 230 -6.14 12.69 8.78
CA SER A 230 -5.57 13.27 10.01
C SER A 230 -5.86 14.76 10.17
N LEU A 231 -6.19 15.46 9.08
CA LEU A 231 -6.49 16.88 9.09
C LEU A 231 -7.99 17.15 9.21
N LEU A 232 -8.84 16.14 8.98
CA LEU A 232 -10.28 16.30 9.05
C LEU A 232 -10.78 16.09 10.48
N ASN A 233 -11.46 17.10 11.01
CA ASN A 233 -12.16 17.07 12.28
C ASN A 233 -13.44 17.91 12.21
N ASN A 234 -14.29 17.81 13.22
CA ASN A 234 -15.60 18.50 13.24
C ASN A 234 -15.46 20.03 13.15
N HIS A 235 -14.41 20.61 13.74
CA HIS A 235 -14.17 22.06 13.66
C HIS A 235 -13.88 22.50 12.23
N LEU A 236 -13.05 21.75 11.51
CA LEU A 236 -12.77 22.03 10.10
C LEU A 236 -14.03 21.86 9.24
N LEU A 237 -14.80 20.80 9.43
CA LEU A 237 -16.06 20.59 8.70
C LEU A 237 -17.05 21.75 8.92
N GLN A 238 -17.20 22.18 10.17
CA GLN A 238 -18.04 23.33 10.51
C GLN A 238 -17.50 24.64 9.93
N PHE A 239 -16.19 24.85 9.96
CA PHE A 239 -15.55 26.00 9.35
C PHE A 239 -15.82 26.05 7.84
N LEU A 240 -15.65 24.92 7.13
CA LEU A 240 -15.94 24.82 5.70
C LEU A 240 -17.41 25.15 5.40
N GLU A 241 -18.34 24.63 6.19
CA GLU A 241 -19.78 24.88 6.03
C GLU A 241 -20.12 26.38 6.21
N LEU A 242 -19.55 27.02 7.22
CA LEU A 242 -19.71 28.46 7.47
C LEU A 242 -19.06 29.33 6.37
N SER A 243 -17.83 29.01 5.97
CA SER A 243 -17.09 29.76 4.96
C SER A 243 -17.72 29.64 3.57
N LEU A 244 -18.20 28.45 3.20
CA LEU A 244 -18.81 28.21 1.90
C LEU A 244 -20.29 28.60 1.86
N LYS A 245 -20.95 28.76 3.01
CA LYS A 245 -22.41 28.90 3.15
C LYS A 245 -23.15 27.78 2.43
N LYS A 246 -22.60 26.56 2.50
CA LYS A 246 -23.11 25.35 1.85
C LYS A 246 -22.99 24.18 2.82
N LYS A 247 -23.95 23.26 2.77
CA LYS A 247 -23.83 21.99 3.48
C LYS A 247 -22.54 21.28 3.06
N VAL A 248 -21.77 20.82 4.04
CA VAL A 248 -20.59 19.98 3.79
C VAL A 248 -20.97 18.51 4.04
N SER A 249 -20.59 17.63 3.13
CA SER A 249 -20.76 16.18 3.27
C SER A 249 -19.41 15.50 3.18
N SER A 250 -19.12 14.65 4.16
CA SER A 250 -17.81 14.05 4.39
C SER A 250 -17.85 12.55 4.16
N ALA A 251 -16.84 12.01 3.50
CA ALA A 251 -16.64 10.57 3.41
C ALA A 251 -15.20 10.16 3.68
N LEU A 252 -15.02 8.97 4.24
CA LEU A 252 -13.72 8.35 4.42
C LEU A 252 -13.58 7.12 3.52
N ALA A 253 -12.52 7.11 2.72
CA ALA A 253 -12.05 5.92 2.03
C ALA A 253 -11.03 5.18 2.91
N THR A 254 -11.33 3.94 3.28
CA THR A 254 -10.47 3.15 4.18
C THR A 254 -10.76 1.66 4.06
N GLY A 255 -9.75 0.79 4.22
CA GLY A 255 -9.96 -0.64 4.40
C GLY A 255 -10.47 -1.00 5.80
N TRP A 256 -10.40 -0.06 6.75
CA TRP A 256 -10.72 -0.27 8.15
C TRP A 256 -12.14 0.19 8.52
N ALA A 257 -12.90 -0.67 9.17
CA ALA A 257 -14.29 -0.41 9.55
C ALA A 257 -14.49 0.48 10.80
N PHE A 258 -13.47 1.19 11.30
CA PHE A 258 -13.49 1.74 12.67
C PHE A 258 -13.42 3.27 12.85
N ARG A 259 -13.67 4.10 11.83
CA ARG A 259 -13.70 5.57 12.03
C ARG A 259 -15.11 6.14 12.18
N ARG A 260 -15.34 6.84 13.29
CA ARG A 260 -16.56 7.63 13.58
C ARG A 260 -16.38 9.07 13.09
N GLY A 261 -17.49 9.76 12.77
CA GLY A 261 -17.47 11.19 12.44
C GLY A 261 -17.41 11.55 10.95
N TYR A 262 -17.79 10.63 10.07
CA TYR A 262 -17.98 10.87 8.63
C TYR A 262 -19.43 10.54 8.26
N ASP A 263 -19.99 11.25 7.27
CA ASP A 263 -21.34 10.97 6.76
C ASP A 263 -21.42 9.66 5.99
N ARG A 264 -20.30 9.27 5.34
CA ARG A 264 -20.19 8.02 4.58
C ARG A 264 -18.82 7.35 4.78
N LEU A 265 -18.80 6.02 4.77
CA LEU A 265 -17.58 5.22 4.73
C LEU A 265 -17.56 4.41 3.44
N PHE A 266 -16.40 4.35 2.79
CA PHE A 266 -16.18 3.54 1.60
C PHE A 266 -15.05 2.54 1.86
N PRO A 267 -15.29 1.22 1.70
CA PRO A 267 -14.30 0.16 1.94
C PRO A 267 -13.26 0.08 0.82
N LEU A 268 -12.62 1.20 0.49
CA LEU A 268 -11.56 1.30 -0.51
C LEU A 268 -10.22 0.97 0.15
N SER A 269 -9.60 -0.11 -0.31
CA SER A 269 -8.31 -0.59 0.19
C SER A 269 -7.35 -0.91 -0.96
N ASP A 270 -6.10 -0.53 -0.75
CA ASP A 270 -4.91 -0.81 -1.54
C ASP A 270 -4.19 -2.09 -1.09
N HIS A 271 -4.72 -2.83 -0.12
CA HIS A 271 -4.24 -4.16 0.28
C HIS A 271 -5.17 -5.28 -0.16
N ALA A 272 -4.60 -6.46 -0.36
CA ALA A 272 -5.29 -7.72 -0.62
C ALA A 272 -6.26 -8.01 0.52
N ASP A 273 -7.50 -8.37 0.16
CA ASP A 273 -8.45 -8.90 1.13
C ASP A 273 -8.18 -10.38 1.39
N PHE A 274 -8.94 -11.00 2.30
CA PHE A 274 -8.73 -12.39 2.66
C PHE A 274 -8.76 -13.34 1.45
N ASN A 275 -9.68 -13.12 0.52
CA ASN A 275 -9.81 -13.95 -0.67
C ASN A 275 -8.60 -13.81 -1.59
N GLN A 276 -8.11 -12.58 -1.81
CA GLN A 276 -6.88 -12.33 -2.57
C GLN A 276 -5.65 -12.92 -1.90
N LEU A 277 -5.52 -12.84 -0.56
CA LEU A 277 -4.43 -13.48 0.18
C LEU A 277 -4.41 -15.00 -0.06
N MET A 278 -5.57 -15.66 0.09
CA MET A 278 -5.70 -17.11 -0.14
C MET A 278 -5.46 -17.49 -1.60
N GLN A 279 -5.92 -16.66 -2.55
CA GLN A 279 -5.70 -16.85 -3.98
C GLN A 279 -4.22 -16.73 -4.33
N TYR A 280 -3.53 -15.72 -3.80
CA TYR A 280 -2.10 -15.53 -4.00
C TYR A 280 -1.32 -16.77 -3.57
N VAL A 281 -1.58 -17.28 -2.35
CA VAL A 281 -0.90 -18.47 -1.81
C VAL A 281 -1.16 -19.69 -2.71
N LYS A 282 -2.39 -19.88 -3.19
CA LYS A 282 -2.74 -20.97 -4.09
C LYS A 282 -1.98 -20.88 -5.43
N GLN A 283 -1.84 -19.69 -6.00
CA GLN A 283 -1.16 -19.48 -7.29
C GLN A 283 0.37 -19.51 -7.18
N ALA A 284 0.93 -19.12 -6.03
CA ALA A 284 2.38 -19.13 -5.79
C ALA A 284 2.94 -20.54 -5.51
N GLU A 285 2.07 -21.48 -5.11
CA GLU A 285 2.40 -22.88 -4.80
C GLU A 285 3.61 -23.08 -3.86
N PRO A 286 3.73 -22.32 -2.74
CA PRO A 286 4.89 -22.42 -1.86
C PRO A 286 4.88 -23.70 -1.03
N LYS A 287 6.07 -24.17 -0.63
CA LYS A 287 6.24 -25.25 0.34
C LYS A 287 6.09 -24.74 1.78
N LEU A 288 6.40 -23.47 2.02
CA LEU A 288 6.31 -22.79 3.32
C LEU A 288 5.78 -21.37 3.14
N VAL A 289 4.79 -20.99 3.96
CA VAL A 289 4.32 -19.59 4.07
C VAL A 289 4.71 -19.00 5.43
N LEU A 290 5.28 -17.80 5.39
CA LEU A 290 5.62 -16.98 6.55
C LEU A 290 4.73 -15.75 6.52
N THR A 291 3.79 -15.65 7.46
CA THR A 291 2.87 -14.50 7.52
C THR A 291 3.47 -13.39 8.37
N MET A 292 3.30 -12.14 7.94
CA MET A 292 3.74 -10.95 8.67
C MET A 292 2.74 -9.80 8.52
N HIS A 293 2.86 -8.73 9.32
CA HIS A 293 2.06 -7.50 9.20
C HIS A 293 0.53 -7.72 9.24
N GLY A 294 -0.02 -7.97 10.43
CA GLY A 294 -1.48 -8.02 10.64
C GLY A 294 -1.95 -9.27 11.39
N SER A 295 -2.99 -9.94 10.87
CA SER A 295 -3.57 -11.17 11.45
C SER A 295 -2.74 -12.42 11.11
N GLU A 296 -1.47 -12.42 11.53
CA GLU A 296 -0.45 -13.39 11.14
C GLU A 296 -0.85 -14.83 11.51
N ARG A 297 -1.20 -15.05 12.78
CA ARG A 297 -1.56 -16.39 13.29
C ARG A 297 -2.81 -16.92 12.61
N GLU A 298 -3.79 -16.06 12.44
CA GLU A 298 -5.09 -16.43 11.87
C GLU A 298 -4.94 -16.78 10.39
N LEU A 299 -4.26 -15.95 9.60
CA LEU A 299 -4.01 -16.23 8.18
C LEU A 299 -3.21 -17.53 8.02
N ALA A 300 -2.12 -17.72 8.77
CA ALA A 300 -1.34 -18.96 8.74
C ALA A 300 -2.21 -20.18 9.04
N SER A 301 -3.08 -20.08 10.05
CA SER A 301 -4.02 -21.14 10.42
C SER A 301 -5.04 -21.44 9.32
N TYR A 302 -5.55 -20.42 8.61
CA TYR A 302 -6.43 -20.61 7.46
C TYR A 302 -5.73 -21.25 6.26
N ILE A 303 -4.48 -20.85 5.97
CA ILE A 303 -3.67 -21.45 4.90
C ILE A 303 -3.48 -22.94 5.16
N GLN A 304 -3.06 -23.33 6.37
CA GLN A 304 -2.90 -24.73 6.74
C GLN A 304 -4.21 -25.52 6.58
N ARG A 305 -5.31 -25.03 7.15
CA ARG A 305 -6.60 -25.74 7.14
C ARG A 305 -7.23 -25.86 5.74
N ARG A 306 -7.11 -24.82 4.91
CA ARG A 306 -7.85 -24.74 3.63
C ARG A 306 -7.01 -25.14 2.42
N LEU A 307 -5.69 -24.96 2.48
CA LEU A 307 -4.79 -25.25 1.36
C LEU A 307 -3.83 -26.42 1.65
N GLY A 308 -3.74 -26.88 2.91
CA GLY A 308 -2.80 -27.96 3.28
C GLY A 308 -1.33 -27.57 3.20
N ILE A 309 -1.03 -26.27 3.10
CA ILE A 309 0.33 -25.73 2.99
C ILE A 309 0.85 -25.38 4.38
N VAL A 310 2.11 -25.73 4.67
CA VAL A 310 2.77 -25.37 5.94
C VAL A 310 2.87 -23.85 6.04
N ALA A 311 2.28 -23.26 7.08
CA ALA A 311 2.31 -21.82 7.31
C ALA A 311 2.55 -21.48 8.78
N LYS A 312 3.33 -20.43 9.07
CA LYS A 312 3.52 -19.92 10.44
C LYS A 312 3.80 -18.40 10.44
N PRO A 313 3.52 -17.68 11.54
CA PRO A 313 4.01 -16.31 11.70
C PRO A 313 5.52 -16.23 11.63
N LEU A 314 6.05 -15.20 10.94
CA LEU A 314 7.50 -14.99 10.84
C LEU A 314 8.11 -14.63 12.21
N GLY A 315 7.40 -13.86 13.04
CA GLY A 315 7.87 -13.38 14.34
C GLY A 315 7.78 -14.40 15.48
N MET A 316 7.29 -15.62 15.24
CA MET A 316 7.37 -16.69 16.23
C MET A 316 8.82 -17.19 16.28
N HIS A 317 9.62 -16.60 17.16
CA HIS A 317 10.78 -17.30 17.69
C HIS A 317 10.26 -18.63 18.24
N GLU A 318 10.77 -19.74 17.71
CA GLU A 318 10.52 -21.05 18.30
C GLU A 318 10.91 -20.94 19.77
N GLN A 319 9.91 -20.96 20.66
CA GLN A 319 10.17 -21.26 22.05
C GLN A 319 10.76 -22.67 22.01
N LYS A 320 12.08 -22.73 22.11
CA LYS A 320 12.78 -24.00 22.26
C LYS A 320 12.18 -24.68 23.48
N THR A 321 11.81 -25.94 23.32
CA THR A 321 11.42 -26.74 24.49
C THR A 321 12.63 -26.83 25.42
N LEU A 322 12.43 -26.91 26.75
CA LEU A 322 13.56 -27.07 27.69
C LEU A 322 14.43 -28.29 27.35
N THR A 323 13.87 -29.27 26.64
CA THR A 323 14.55 -30.46 26.11
C THR A 323 15.50 -30.21 24.95
N GLU A 324 15.43 -29.05 24.27
CA GLU A 324 16.34 -28.65 23.18
C GLU A 324 17.52 -27.80 23.68
N PHE A 325 17.65 -27.63 25.00
CA PHE A 325 18.85 -27.08 25.67
C PHE A 325 19.85 -28.18 26.09
N ALA A 326 19.49 -29.46 25.94
CA ALA A 326 20.30 -30.60 26.34
C ALA A 326 21.29 -31.03 25.25
#